data_AF-A0A924V0W2-F1
#
_entry.id   AF-A0A924V0W2-F1
#
_cell.length_a   1.000
_cell.length_b   1.000
_cell.length_c   1.000
_cell.angle_alpha   90.00
_cell.angle_beta   90.00
_cell.angle_gamma   90.00
#
_symmetry.space_group_name_H-M   'P 1'
#
loop_
_entity.id
_entity.type
_entity.pdbx_description
1 polymer ?
#
loop_
_entity_poly.entity_id
_entity_poly.type
_entity_poly.pdbx_seq_one_letter_code
_entity_poly.pdbx_strand_id
1 'polypeptide(L)'
;QAIFHPAYRTSHQQTAIRLGYQNAAVIKGEGGEFERNPDARTLVLGIKDGLGYETEWDMLNEFRSDVEQTFDLNEFVSVWQGKAKHEYGEKAVVGTLALTLVALKKAETMDDAMLMAQKMWDGRLG
;
A
#
# COMPACT_ATOMS: atom_id res chain seq x y z
N GLN A 1 -7.03 -6.31 -0.46
CA GLN A 1 -7.32 -7.05 -1.71
C GLN A 1 -6.83 -6.21 -2.87
N ALA A 2 -6.08 -6.81 -3.79
CA ALA A 2 -5.68 -6.14 -5.02
C ALA A 2 -6.62 -6.52 -6.17
N ILE A 3 -6.73 -5.62 -7.14
CA ILE A 3 -7.41 -5.85 -8.40
C ILE A 3 -6.50 -5.42 -9.56
N PHE A 4 -6.64 -6.06 -10.71
CA PHE A 4 -5.83 -5.74 -11.88
C PHE A 4 -6.43 -4.61 -12.75
N HIS A 5 -7.76 -4.42 -12.74
CA HIS A 5 -8.45 -3.41 -13.54
C HIS A 5 -9.46 -2.57 -12.74
N PRO A 6 -9.41 -1.22 -12.80
CA PRO A 6 -10.26 -0.29 -12.04
C PRO A 6 -11.75 -0.64 -11.95
N ALA A 7 -12.32 -1.19 -13.02
CA ALA A 7 -13.73 -1.57 -13.09
C ALA A 7 -14.18 -2.59 -12.01
N TYR A 8 -13.25 -3.31 -11.38
CA TYR A 8 -13.57 -4.33 -10.38
C TYR A 8 -13.58 -3.81 -8.92
N ARG A 9 -13.24 -2.54 -8.65
CA ARG A 9 -13.15 -2.06 -7.24
C ARG A 9 -14.48 -2.22 -6.51
N THR A 10 -15.56 -1.70 -7.10
CA THR A 10 -16.89 -1.67 -6.47
C THR A 10 -17.41 -3.08 -6.22
N SER A 11 -17.28 -4.00 -7.19
CA SER A 11 -17.75 -5.38 -7.01
C SER A 11 -17.00 -6.10 -5.89
N HIS A 12 -15.69 -5.90 -5.76
CA HIS A 12 -14.90 -6.48 -4.67
C HIS A 12 -15.30 -5.93 -3.30
N GLN A 13 -15.45 -4.60 -3.16
CA GLN A 13 -15.89 -3.99 -1.90
C GLN A 13 -17.30 -4.48 -1.51
N GLN A 14 -18.25 -4.43 -2.44
CA GLN A 14 -19.64 -4.85 -2.20
C GLN A 14 -19.73 -6.34 -1.87
N THR A 15 -18.92 -7.18 -2.52
CA THR A 15 -18.84 -8.60 -2.19
C THR A 15 -18.27 -8.81 -0.78
N ALA A 16 -17.19 -8.12 -0.42
CA ALA A 16 -16.63 -8.20 0.93
C ALA A 16 -17.61 -7.74 2.01
N ILE A 17 -18.37 -6.66 1.78
CA ILE A 17 -19.46 -6.23 2.68
C ILE A 17 -20.50 -7.34 2.84
N ARG A 18 -20.96 -7.95 1.73
CA ARG A 18 -21.94 -9.05 1.76
C ARG A 18 -21.43 -10.31 2.46
N LEU A 19 -20.12 -10.56 2.40
CA LEU A 19 -19.45 -11.63 3.13
C LEU A 19 -19.20 -11.29 4.62
N GLY A 20 -19.60 -10.10 5.08
CA GLY A 20 -19.50 -9.69 6.48
C GLY A 20 -18.13 -9.15 6.90
N TYR A 21 -17.27 -8.78 5.95
CA TYR A 21 -15.97 -8.19 6.27
C TYR A 21 -16.16 -6.90 7.05
N GLN A 22 -15.55 -6.81 8.23
CA GLN A 22 -15.66 -5.62 9.07
C GLN A 22 -14.70 -4.53 8.62
N ASN A 23 -13.49 -4.92 8.20
CA ASN A 23 -12.48 -3.99 7.72
C ASN A 23 -11.74 -4.59 6.53
N ALA A 24 -11.56 -3.79 5.47
CA ALA A 24 -10.86 -4.20 4.27
C ALA A 24 -10.39 -2.97 3.48
N ALA A 25 -9.45 -3.18 2.57
CA ALA A 25 -9.07 -2.19 1.56
C ALA A 25 -8.98 -2.88 0.19
N VAL A 26 -9.57 -2.26 -0.83
CA VAL A 26 -9.47 -2.67 -2.23
C VAL A 26 -8.74 -1.57 -2.99
N ILE A 27 -7.62 -1.92 -3.62
CA ILE A 27 -6.82 -1.01 -4.46
C ILE A 27 -6.52 -1.68 -5.81
N LYS A 28 -6.25 -0.86 -6.83
CA LYS A 28 -5.52 -1.35 -8.01
C LYS A 28 -4.05 -1.29 -7.64
N GLY A 29 -3.48 -2.43 -7.26
CA GLY A 29 -2.08 -2.46 -6.85
C GLY A 29 -1.15 -2.77 -8.02
N GLU A 30 0.14 -2.59 -7.76
CA GLU A 30 1.19 -2.73 -8.77
C GLU A 30 1.32 -4.18 -9.24
N GLY A 31 1.41 -4.40 -10.57
CA GLY A 31 1.45 -5.75 -11.14
C GLY A 31 0.24 -6.65 -10.82
N GLY A 32 -0.82 -6.11 -10.21
CA GLY A 32 -1.95 -6.90 -9.69
C GLY A 32 -1.78 -7.39 -8.24
N GLU A 33 -0.63 -7.13 -7.61
CA GLU A 33 -0.35 -7.43 -6.21
C GLU A 33 -0.90 -6.35 -5.28
N PHE A 34 -1.04 -6.64 -3.98
CA PHE A 34 -1.46 -5.62 -3.01
C PHE A 34 -0.28 -4.73 -2.62
N GLU A 35 0.20 -3.96 -3.59
CA GLU A 35 1.26 -2.96 -3.43
C GLU A 35 0.70 -1.58 -3.80
N ARG A 36 0.95 -0.59 -2.96
CA ARG A 36 0.75 0.82 -3.31
C ARG A 36 1.88 1.27 -4.23
N ASN A 37 1.56 1.65 -5.45
CA ASN A 37 2.51 2.27 -6.37
C ASN A 37 2.85 3.70 -5.89
N PRO A 38 4.12 4.01 -5.55
CA PRO A 38 4.58 5.35 -5.18
C PRO A 38 4.38 6.43 -6.26
N ASP A 39 4.40 6.06 -7.53
CA ASP A 39 4.33 6.96 -8.68
C ASP A 39 2.89 7.24 -9.16
N ALA A 40 1.88 6.71 -8.45
CA ALA A 40 0.49 6.84 -8.85
C ALA A 40 -0.43 7.14 -7.66
N ARG A 41 -1.48 7.93 -7.92
CA ARG A 41 -2.54 8.15 -6.93
C ARG A 41 -3.23 6.82 -6.66
N THR A 42 -3.51 6.56 -5.39
CA THR A 42 -4.10 5.29 -4.97
C THR A 42 -5.53 5.52 -4.50
N LEU A 43 -6.48 5.15 -5.36
CA LEU A 43 -7.89 5.08 -4.98
C LEU A 43 -8.15 3.81 -4.16
N VAL A 44 -8.63 4.00 -2.93
CA VAL A 44 -8.95 2.95 -1.97
C VAL A 44 -10.46 2.87 -1.80
N LEU A 45 -11.05 1.71 -2.14
CA LEU A 45 -12.39 1.36 -1.69
C LEU A 45 -12.27 0.51 -0.44
N GLY A 46 -12.46 1.14 0.72
CA GLY A 46 -12.28 0.50 2.01
C GLY A 46 -13.60 0.07 2.65
N ILE A 47 -13.49 -0.73 3.71
CA ILE A 47 -14.59 -1.05 4.61
C ILE A 47 -14.09 -0.71 6.02
N LYS A 48 -14.90 0.01 6.79
CA LYS A 48 -14.65 0.32 8.20
C LYS A 48 -15.92 0.02 8.99
N ASP A 49 -15.81 -0.88 9.97
CA ASP A 49 -16.94 -1.32 10.79
C ASP A 49 -18.15 -1.78 9.95
N GLY A 50 -17.87 -2.52 8.87
CA GLY A 50 -18.87 -3.05 7.94
C GLY A 50 -19.41 -2.02 6.93
N LEU A 51 -19.01 -0.74 7.02
CA LEU A 51 -19.45 0.32 6.13
C LEU A 51 -18.40 0.62 5.06
N GLY A 52 -18.84 0.66 3.80
CA GLY A 52 -17.98 1.01 2.68
C GLY A 52 -17.61 2.49 2.68
N TYR A 53 -16.37 2.81 2.34
CA TYR A 53 -15.91 4.18 2.10
C TYR A 53 -14.98 4.23 0.88
N GLU A 54 -14.77 5.45 0.38
CA GLU A 54 -13.85 5.73 -0.72
C GLU A 54 -12.92 6.88 -0.32
N THR A 55 -11.64 6.73 -0.63
CA THR A 55 -10.63 7.77 -0.41
C THR A 55 -9.52 7.64 -1.45
N GLU A 56 -8.93 8.76 -1.83
CA GLU A 56 -7.79 8.81 -2.74
C GLU A 56 -6.56 9.29 -1.99
N TRP A 57 -5.46 8.55 -2.12
CA TRP A 57 -4.17 8.86 -1.52
C TRP A 57 -3.27 9.39 -2.62
N ASP A 58 -2.55 10.48 -2.34
CA ASP A 58 -1.69 11.12 -3.34
C ASP A 58 -0.46 10.26 -3.70
N MET A 59 0.24 10.67 -4.77
CA MET A 59 1.51 10.06 -5.15
C MET A 59 2.56 10.30 -4.05
N LEU A 60 3.44 9.33 -3.84
CA LEU A 60 4.59 9.48 -2.93
C LEU A 60 5.84 10.01 -3.65
N ASN A 61 5.88 9.84 -4.97
CA ASN A 61 6.89 10.40 -5.85
C ASN A 61 6.29 11.53 -6.68
N GLU A 62 7.09 12.57 -6.91
CA GLU A 62 6.72 13.70 -7.78
C GLU A 62 6.76 13.29 -9.26
N PHE A 63 7.71 12.41 -9.61
CA PHE A 63 7.94 11.91 -10.95
C PHE A 63 7.90 10.39 -10.97
N ARG A 64 7.65 9.83 -12.16
CA ARG A 64 7.72 8.39 -12.38
C ARG A 64 9.17 7.92 -12.18
N SER A 65 9.34 6.84 -11.44
CA SER A 65 10.62 6.20 -11.21
C SER A 65 11.11 5.50 -12.48
N ASP A 66 12.43 5.37 -12.60
CA ASP A 66 13.04 4.61 -13.69
C ASP A 66 12.65 3.13 -13.61
N VAL A 67 12.58 2.49 -14.78
CA VAL A 67 12.28 1.06 -14.87
C VAL A 67 13.53 0.26 -14.52
N GLU A 68 13.40 -0.64 -13.55
CA GLU A 68 14.44 -1.60 -13.23
C GLU A 68 14.69 -2.54 -14.41
N GLN A 69 15.94 -2.56 -14.90
CA GLN A 69 16.31 -3.41 -16.05
C GLN A 69 16.69 -4.84 -15.63
N THR A 70 17.07 -5.03 -14.38
CA THR A 70 17.52 -6.33 -13.86
C THR A 70 16.96 -6.60 -12.48
N PHE A 71 16.69 -7.87 -12.20
CA PHE A 71 16.31 -8.33 -10.87
C PHE A 71 17.54 -8.93 -10.18
N ASP A 72 18.01 -8.31 -9.10
CA ASP A 72 19.03 -8.88 -8.21
C ASP A 72 18.48 -9.04 -6.80
N LEU A 73 18.31 -10.29 -6.38
CA LEU A 73 17.83 -10.62 -5.03
C LEU A 73 18.75 -10.08 -3.92
N ASN A 74 20.07 -10.03 -4.15
CA ASN A 74 21.02 -9.56 -3.14
C ASN A 74 20.85 -8.06 -2.87
N GLU A 75 20.43 -7.29 -3.87
CA GLU A 75 20.11 -5.88 -3.72
C GLU A 75 18.90 -5.69 -2.80
N PHE A 76 17.82 -6.43 -3.04
CA PHE A 76 16.63 -6.36 -2.18
C PHE A 76 16.92 -6.80 -0.74
N VAL A 77 17.72 -7.84 -0.55
CA VAL A 77 18.19 -8.24 0.78
C VAL A 77 19.02 -7.13 1.43
N SER A 78 19.88 -6.45 0.66
CA SER A 78 20.70 -5.35 1.15
C SER A 78 19.85 -4.14 1.56
N VAL A 79 18.82 -3.79 0.79
CA VAL A 79 17.84 -2.74 1.13
C VAL A 79 17.09 -3.11 2.41
N TRP A 80 16.59 -4.34 2.51
CA TRP A 80 15.91 -4.83 3.71
C TRP A 80 16.81 -4.74 4.95
N GLN A 81 18.09 -5.12 4.83
CA GLN A 81 19.07 -5.04 5.91
C GLN A 81 19.62 -3.62 6.19
N GLY A 82 19.14 -2.60 5.47
CA GLY A 82 19.61 -1.22 5.59
C GLY A 82 21.05 -0.99 5.11
N LYS A 83 21.61 -1.93 4.35
CA LYS A 83 22.94 -1.86 3.74
C LYS A 83 22.93 -1.14 2.39
N ALA A 84 21.77 -1.02 1.77
CA ALA A 84 21.52 -0.27 0.55
C ALA A 84 20.26 0.58 0.69
N LYS A 85 20.10 1.54 -0.22
CA LYS A 85 18.92 2.40 -0.33
C LYS A 85 18.26 2.19 -1.69
N HIS A 86 16.94 2.16 -1.71
CA HIS A 86 16.17 2.05 -2.94
C HIS A 86 14.94 2.94 -2.85
N GLU A 87 14.92 4.05 -3.59
CA GLU A 87 13.94 5.11 -3.40
C GLU A 87 12.48 4.66 -3.65
N TYR A 88 12.23 4.01 -4.79
CA TYR A 88 10.92 3.43 -5.10
C TYR A 88 10.53 2.34 -4.09
N GLY A 89 11.39 1.33 -3.92
CA GLY A 89 11.11 0.15 -3.10
C GLY A 89 10.80 0.49 -1.65
N GLU A 90 11.57 1.39 -1.02
CA GLU A 90 11.31 1.82 0.37
C GLU A 90 9.95 2.53 0.49
N LYS A 91 9.61 3.40 -0.46
CA LYS A 91 8.31 4.09 -0.48
C LYS A 91 7.14 3.13 -0.75
N ALA A 92 7.33 2.14 -1.61
CA ALA A 92 6.33 1.11 -1.89
C ALA A 92 6.05 0.27 -0.64
N VAL A 93 7.09 -0.12 0.10
CA VAL A 93 6.96 -0.84 1.38
C VAL A 93 6.23 0.01 2.41
N VAL A 94 6.69 1.24 2.67
CA VAL A 94 6.09 2.14 3.67
C VAL A 94 4.65 2.47 3.31
N GLY A 95 4.38 2.80 2.04
CA GLY A 95 3.05 3.15 1.55
C GLY A 95 2.05 2.00 1.63
N THR A 96 2.50 0.77 1.34
CA THR A 96 1.68 -0.44 1.44
C THR A 96 1.42 -0.82 2.91
N LEU A 97 2.42 -0.67 3.77
CA LEU A 97 2.27 -0.87 5.21
C LEU A 97 1.28 0.14 5.80
N ALA A 98 1.30 1.40 5.38
CA ALA A 98 0.35 2.42 5.82
C ALA A 98 -1.11 2.06 5.46
N LEU A 99 -1.38 1.59 4.24
CA LEU A 99 -2.71 1.10 3.86
C LEU A 99 -3.17 -0.06 4.76
N THR A 100 -2.24 -0.96 5.07
CA THR A 100 -2.51 -2.11 5.95
C THR A 100 -2.81 -1.66 7.37
N LEU A 101 -2.09 -0.67 7.92
CA LEU A 101 -2.34 -0.12 9.25
C LEU A 101 -3.73 0.53 9.36
N VAL A 102 -4.20 1.24 8.34
CA VAL A 102 -5.57 1.78 8.30
C VAL A 102 -6.59 0.65 8.26
N ALA A 103 -6.41 -0.35 7.38
CA ALA A 103 -7.32 -1.49 7.27
C ALA A 103 -7.38 -2.33 8.56
N LEU A 104 -6.29 -2.39 9.33
CA LEU A 104 -6.22 -3.04 10.64
C LEU A 104 -6.68 -2.16 11.81
N LYS A 105 -7.18 -0.94 11.53
CA LYS A 105 -7.57 0.07 12.53
C LYS A 105 -6.46 0.41 13.53
N LYS A 106 -5.19 0.36 13.09
CA LYS A 106 -4.02 0.77 13.87
C LYS A 106 -3.70 2.26 13.71
N ALA A 107 -4.20 2.88 12.64
CA ALA A 107 -4.14 4.31 12.41
C ALA A 107 -5.52 4.82 11.95
N GLU A 108 -5.88 6.04 12.36
CA GLU A 108 -7.16 6.65 12.02
C GLU A 108 -7.11 7.43 10.70
N THR A 109 -5.96 8.03 10.40
CA THR A 109 -5.73 8.85 9.22
C THR A 109 -4.61 8.29 8.35
N MET A 110 -4.56 8.72 7.09
CA MET A 110 -3.46 8.41 6.18
C MET A 110 -2.11 8.88 6.73
N ASP A 111 -2.06 10.12 7.23
CA ASP A 111 -0.81 10.73 7.71
C ASP A 111 -0.26 10.00 8.94
N ASP A 112 -1.13 9.65 9.89
CA ASP A 112 -0.74 8.84 11.06
C ASP A 112 -0.23 7.45 10.63
N ALA A 113 -0.88 6.84 9.64
CA ALA A 113 -0.48 5.55 9.11
C ALA A 113 0.88 5.61 8.42
N MET A 114 1.14 6.66 7.64
CA MET A 114 2.44 6.89 6.99
C MET A 114 3.54 7.10 8.02
N LEU A 115 3.31 7.93 9.05
CA LEU A 115 4.27 8.14 10.15
C LEU A 115 4.56 6.85 10.92
N MET A 116 3.54 6.04 11.20
CA MET A 116 3.69 4.76 11.89
C MET A 116 4.43 3.74 11.03
N ALA A 117 4.09 3.63 9.74
CA ALA A 117 4.76 2.76 8.80
C ALA A 117 6.24 3.14 8.62
N GLN A 118 6.54 4.44 8.53
CA GLN A 118 7.91 4.93 8.46
C GLN A 118 8.72 4.54 9.71
N LYS A 119 8.15 4.74 10.90
CA LYS A 119 8.79 4.30 12.16
C LYS A 119 9.05 2.80 12.21
N MET A 120 8.11 1.99 11.72
CA MET A 120 8.29 0.54 11.62
C MET A 120 9.40 0.16 10.64
N TRP A 121 9.45 0.81 9.48
CA TRP A 121 10.52 0.61 8.50
C TRP A 121 11.89 0.99 9.08
N ASP A 122 12.01 2.16 9.69
CA ASP A 122 13.27 2.64 10.27
C ASP A 122 13.73 1.78 11.46
N GLY A 123 12.77 1.23 12.23
CA GLY A 123 13.02 0.36 13.37
C GLY A 123 13.20 -1.13 13.02
N ARG A 124 13.14 -1.52 11.75
CA ARG A 124 13.13 -2.95 11.33
C ARG A 124 14.38 -3.76 11.65
N LEU A 125 15.49 -3.09 11.99
CA LEU A 125 16.80 -3.69 12.25
C LEU A 125 17.10 -3.87 13.75
N GLY A 126 16.16 -3.47 14.61
CA GLY A 126 16.28 -3.54 16.08
C GLY A 126 15.78 -4.83 16.70
#